data_AF-A0A1D1USY4-F1
#
_entry.id   AF-A0A1D1USY4-F1
#
_cell.length_a   1.000
_cell.length_b   1.000
_cell.length_c   1.000
_cell.angle_alpha   90.00
_cell.angle_beta   90.00
_cell.angle_gamma   90.00
#
_symmetry.space_group_name_H-M   'P 1'
#
loop_
_entity.id
_entity.type
_entity.pdbx_description
1 polymer ?
#
loop_
_entity_poly.entity_id
_entity_poly.type
_entity_poly.pdbx_seq_one_letter_code
_entity_poly.pdbx_strand_id
1 'polypeptide(L)'
;MLFFIHFVLPGMKARKKGVIVNLSSVAAVYPLPNYALYGATKAFVAFFSTALDRECRPYGIFVQTLFPGPVLTSRTRNQGKSVFLVQAIPYARAALSQIGLRRRTFGHWIHALMVSIAKPIPLWLQRRLLRPRSSTLRT
;
A
#
# COMPACT_ATOMS: atom_id res chain seq x y z
N MET A 1 -12.14 0.57 -7.38
CA MET A 1 -10.91 0.83 -8.17
C MET A 1 -11.18 0.67 -9.66
N LEU A 2 -11.46 -0.55 -10.14
CA LEU A 2 -11.64 -0.83 -11.57
C LEU A 2 -12.73 0.03 -12.22
N PHE A 3 -13.91 0.14 -11.58
CA PHE A 3 -15.01 0.97 -12.06
C PHE A 3 -14.61 2.44 -12.27
N PHE A 4 -13.99 3.07 -11.27
CA PHE A 4 -13.55 4.46 -11.36
C PHE A 4 -12.51 4.67 -12.46
N ILE A 5 -11.55 3.74 -12.58
CA ILE A 5 -10.54 3.80 -13.63
C ILE A 5 -11.21 3.71 -15.00
N HIS A 6 -12.10 2.74 -15.21
CA HIS A 6 -12.84 2.59 -16.45
C HIS A 6 -13.60 3.87 -16.85
N PHE A 7 -14.21 4.55 -15.88
CA PHE A 7 -14.97 5.78 -16.12
C PHE A 7 -14.09 6.99 -16.45
N VAL A 8 -12.97 7.20 -15.72
CA VAL A 8 -12.14 8.41 -15.90
C VAL A 8 -11.09 8.28 -17.01
N LEU A 9 -10.68 7.05 -17.34
CA LEU A 9 -9.57 6.79 -18.25
C LEU A 9 -9.80 7.31 -19.67
N PRO A 10 -10.99 7.19 -20.30
CA PRO A 10 -11.22 7.75 -21.63
C PRO A 10 -10.97 9.27 -21.68
N GLY A 11 -11.48 10.00 -20.68
CA GLY A 11 -11.27 11.45 -20.58
C GLY A 11 -9.80 11.82 -20.35
N MET A 12 -9.06 11.05 -19.53
CA MET A 12 -7.62 11.26 -19.34
C MET A 12 -6.82 10.99 -20.62
N LYS A 13 -7.19 9.94 -21.38
CA LYS A 13 -6.56 9.61 -22.67
C LYS A 13 -6.80 10.72 -23.70
N ALA A 14 -8.02 11.24 -23.81
CA ALA A 14 -8.34 12.35 -24.70
C ALA A 14 -7.51 13.61 -24.40
N ARG A 15 -7.30 13.93 -23.12
CA ARG A 15 -6.47 15.07 -22.69
C ARG A 15 -4.97 14.81 -22.74
N LYS A 16 -4.55 13.58 -23.01
CA LYS A 16 -3.16 13.09 -22.91
C LYS A 16 -2.46 13.49 -21.59
N LYS A 17 -3.23 13.56 -20.50
CA LYS A 17 -2.77 14.04 -19.20
C LYS A 17 -3.68 13.50 -18.09
N GLY A 18 -3.07 12.94 -17.05
CA GLY A 18 -3.79 12.49 -15.87
C GLY A 18 -2.88 11.85 -14.84
N VAL A 19 -3.39 11.73 -13.61
CA VAL A 19 -2.73 11.00 -12.53
C VAL A 19 -3.75 10.08 -11.89
N ILE A 20 -3.40 8.79 -11.74
CA ILE A 20 -4.19 7.79 -11.03
C ILE A 20 -3.35 7.32 -9.84
N VAL A 21 -3.87 7.46 -8.62
CA VAL A 21 -3.18 7.00 -7.40
C VAL A 21 -3.99 5.87 -6.77
N ASN A 22 -3.43 4.66 -6.77
CA ASN A 22 -4.04 3.47 -6.19
C ASN A 22 -3.40 3.12 -4.83
N LEU A 23 -4.26 2.79 -3.85
CA LEU A 23 -3.84 2.43 -2.49
C LEU A 23 -3.75 0.90 -2.32
N SER A 24 -2.51 0.39 -2.32
CA SER A 24 -2.17 -0.97 -1.92
C SER A 24 -1.93 -1.04 -0.39
N SER A 25 -0.96 -1.83 0.06
CA SER A 25 -0.51 -1.95 1.45
C SER A 25 0.85 -2.65 1.50
N VAL A 26 1.60 -2.49 2.59
CA VAL A 26 2.76 -3.33 2.90
C VAL A 26 2.43 -4.83 2.87
N ALA A 27 1.18 -5.21 3.19
CA ALA A 27 0.70 -6.60 3.14
C ALA A 27 0.73 -7.21 1.72
N ALA A 28 0.85 -6.38 0.68
CA ALA A 28 1.01 -6.84 -0.71
C ALA A 28 2.41 -7.36 -1.03
N VAL A 29 3.42 -6.93 -0.27
CA VAL A 29 4.84 -7.27 -0.50
C VAL A 29 5.49 -7.97 0.68
N TYR A 30 4.78 -8.01 1.81
CA TYR A 30 5.20 -8.66 3.04
C TYR A 30 4.04 -9.51 3.58
N PRO A 31 4.12 -10.85 3.48
CA PRO A 31 3.02 -11.73 3.87
C PRO A 31 2.85 -11.72 5.39
N LEU A 32 1.75 -11.13 5.86
CA LEU A 32 1.39 -11.06 7.28
C LEU A 32 0.45 -12.22 7.65
N PRO A 33 0.74 -13.00 8.72
CA PRO A 33 -0.21 -13.98 9.25
C PRO A 33 -1.57 -13.34 9.54
N ASN A 34 -2.68 -14.06 9.28
CA ASN A 34 -4.06 -13.58 9.40
C ASN A 34 -4.51 -12.49 8.40
N TYR A 35 -3.62 -12.07 7.49
CA TYR A 35 -3.95 -11.11 6.42
C TYR A 35 -3.87 -11.74 5.03
N ALA A 36 -3.99 -13.06 4.88
CA ALA A 36 -3.81 -13.74 3.59
C ALA A 36 -4.74 -13.17 2.49
N LEU A 37 -6.05 -13.11 2.76
CA LEU A 37 -7.02 -12.57 1.80
C LEU A 37 -6.80 -11.08 1.55
N TYR A 38 -6.60 -10.30 2.62
CA TYR A 38 -6.32 -8.87 2.49
C TYR A 38 -5.05 -8.60 1.66
N GLY A 39 -3.95 -9.28 1.98
CA GLY A 39 -2.67 -9.23 1.26
C GLY A 39 -2.84 -9.60 -0.21
N ALA A 40 -3.57 -10.66 -0.53
CA ALA A 40 -3.88 -11.05 -1.91
C ALA A 40 -4.62 -9.94 -2.67
N THR A 41 -5.65 -9.33 -2.08
CA THR A 41 -6.35 -8.21 -2.73
C THR A 41 -5.44 -7.00 -2.95
N LYS A 42 -4.53 -6.72 -2.02
CA LYS A 42 -3.58 -5.60 -2.14
C LYS A 42 -2.45 -5.91 -3.13
N ALA A 43 -2.05 -7.16 -3.25
CA ALA A 43 -1.13 -7.64 -4.29
C ALA A 43 -1.76 -7.50 -5.69
N PHE A 44 -3.04 -7.85 -5.85
CA PHE A 44 -3.78 -7.60 -7.08
C PHE A 44 -3.74 -6.12 -7.47
N VAL A 45 -4.07 -5.21 -6.54
CA VAL A 45 -4.02 -3.75 -6.78
C VAL A 45 -2.63 -3.31 -7.24
N ALA A 46 -1.57 -3.82 -6.62
CA ALA A 46 -0.20 -3.46 -6.95
C ALA A 46 0.21 -3.95 -8.35
N PHE A 47 -0.12 -5.20 -8.67
CA PHE A 47 0.17 -5.78 -9.97
C PHE A 47 -0.61 -5.05 -11.07
N PHE A 48 -1.93 -4.92 -10.91
CA PHE A 48 -2.81 -4.24 -11.85
C PHE A 48 -2.36 -2.80 -12.13
N SER A 49 -2.02 -2.05 -11.08
CA SER A 49 -1.58 -0.65 -11.23
C SER A 49 -0.26 -0.53 -11.99
N THR A 50 0.65 -1.50 -11.83
CA THR A 50 1.92 -1.53 -12.55
C THR A 50 1.71 -1.84 -14.04
N ALA A 51 0.80 -2.76 -14.37
CA ALA A 51 0.43 -3.04 -15.75
C ALA A 51 -0.25 -1.83 -16.40
N LEU A 52 -1.26 -1.26 -15.72
CA LEU A 52 -1.99 -0.09 -16.17
C LEU A 52 -1.07 1.10 -16.43
N ASP A 53 -0.05 1.30 -15.58
CA ASP A 53 0.95 2.35 -15.77
C ASP A 53 1.65 2.28 -17.13
N ARG A 54 2.04 1.07 -17.53
CA ARG A 54 2.73 0.82 -18.80
C ARG A 54 1.80 1.06 -19.98
N GLU A 55 0.56 0.60 -19.88
CA GLU A 55 -0.48 0.82 -20.90
C GLU A 55 -0.87 2.29 -21.04
N CYS A 56 -0.82 3.05 -19.94
CA CYS A 56 -1.24 4.44 -19.88
C CYS A 56 -0.11 5.44 -20.22
N ARG A 57 1.14 4.99 -20.19
CA ARG A 57 2.33 5.83 -20.42
C ARG A 57 2.34 6.55 -21.79
N PRO A 58 1.95 5.91 -22.91
CA PRO A 58 1.88 6.60 -24.22
C PRO A 58 0.86 7.74 -24.24
N TYR A 59 -0.11 7.73 -23.33
CA TYR A 59 -1.16 8.74 -23.23
C TYR A 59 -0.81 9.85 -22.21
N GLY A 60 0.43 9.93 -21.71
CA GLY A 60 0.83 10.97 -20.75
C GLY A 60 0.16 10.83 -19.37
N ILE A 61 -0.34 9.65 -19.04
CA ILE A 61 -1.03 9.39 -17.76
C ILE A 61 -0.06 8.74 -16.78
N PHE A 62 -0.01 9.29 -15.55
CA PHE A 62 0.84 8.79 -14.48
C PHE A 62 0.06 7.89 -13.51
N VAL A 63 0.40 6.60 -13.41
CA VAL A 63 -0.20 5.70 -12.41
C VAL A 63 0.78 5.48 -11.26
N GLN A 64 0.34 5.79 -10.04
CA GLN A 64 1.10 5.57 -8.81
C GLN A 64 0.42 4.51 -7.94
N THR A 65 1.22 3.65 -7.32
CA THR A 65 0.79 2.73 -6.27
C THR A 65 1.44 3.09 -4.94
N LEU A 66 0.62 3.29 -3.92
CA LEU A 66 1.05 3.51 -2.54
C LEU A 66 0.99 2.21 -1.73
N PHE A 67 2.02 1.93 -0.93
CA PHE A 67 2.12 0.76 -0.06
C PHE A 67 2.15 1.19 1.42
N PRO A 68 1.05 1.74 1.99
CA PRO A 68 1.03 2.16 3.38
C PRO A 68 1.27 1.00 4.34
N GLY A 69 2.07 1.27 5.37
CA GLY A 69 2.12 0.51 6.61
C GLY A 69 1.05 0.99 7.61
N PRO A 70 1.26 0.78 8.93
CA PRO A 70 0.34 1.26 9.95
C PRO A 70 0.23 2.80 9.92
N VAL A 71 -0.98 3.31 9.68
CA VAL A 71 -1.30 4.74 9.71
C VAL A 71 -2.41 4.98 10.73
N LEU A 72 -2.22 5.94 11.63
CA LEU A 72 -3.18 6.29 12.68
C LEU A 72 -4.49 6.78 12.06
N THR A 73 -5.48 5.89 12.09
CA THR A 73 -6.86 6.12 11.66
C THR A 73 -7.80 5.48 12.68
N SER A 74 -9.11 5.74 12.61
CA SER A 74 -10.08 5.08 13.49
C SER A 74 -9.96 3.55 13.49
N ARG A 75 -9.49 2.95 12.38
CA ARG A 75 -9.28 1.50 12.23
C ARG A 75 -8.02 0.96 12.94
N THR A 76 -7.02 1.79 13.19
CA THR A 76 -5.77 1.38 13.86
C THR A 76 -5.66 1.93 15.28
N ARG A 77 -6.70 2.62 15.76
CA ARG A 77 -6.75 3.26 17.09
C ARG A 77 -6.41 2.29 18.23
N ASN A 78 -6.73 1.00 18.07
CA ASN A 78 -6.51 -0.03 19.09
C ASN A 78 -5.24 -0.87 18.86
N GLN A 79 -4.39 -0.55 17.87
CA GLN A 79 -3.20 -1.36 17.55
C GLN A 79 -1.95 -1.03 18.39
N GLY A 80 -2.12 -0.31 19.50
CA GLY A 80 -1.02 0.08 20.40
C GLY A 80 -0.07 1.11 19.79
N LYS A 81 0.85 1.63 20.63
CA LYS A 81 1.90 2.57 20.21
C LYS A 81 2.99 1.81 19.46
N SER A 82 2.82 1.61 18.15
CA SER A 82 3.89 1.08 17.29
C SER A 82 4.83 2.21 16.87
N VAL A 83 6.15 1.98 16.95
CA VAL A 83 7.17 2.92 16.43
C VAL A 83 7.06 3.14 14.92
N PHE A 84 6.36 2.27 14.20
CA PHE A 84 6.10 2.37 12.77
C PHE A 84 4.75 3.04 12.42
N LEU A 85 4.01 3.51 13.43
CA LEU A 85 2.72 4.16 13.27
C LEU A 85 2.91 5.62 12.88
N VAL A 86 2.46 5.96 11.68
CA VAL A 86 2.52 7.33 11.14
C VAL A 86 1.13 7.97 11.26
N GLN A 87 1.04 9.25 11.61
CA GLN A 87 -0.25 9.95 11.63
C GLN A 87 -0.79 10.14 10.19
N ALA A 88 -2.12 10.15 10.03
CA ALA A 88 -2.75 10.23 8.71
C ALA A 88 -2.37 11.49 7.90
N ILE A 89 -2.35 12.67 8.54
CA ILE A 89 -2.05 13.93 7.85
C ILE A 89 -0.58 13.99 7.38
N PRO A 90 0.43 13.74 8.24
CA PRO A 90 1.82 13.64 7.79
C PRO A 90 2.04 12.59 6.70
N TYR A 91 1.38 11.43 6.81
CA TYR A 91 1.44 10.40 5.77
C TYR A 91 0.89 10.92 4.44
N ALA A 92 -0.29 11.54 4.44
CA ALA A 92 -0.90 12.07 3.23
C ALA A 92 -0.02 13.14 2.57
N ARG A 93 0.54 14.07 3.36
CA ARG A 93 1.47 15.09 2.84
C ARG A 93 2.70 14.47 2.18
N ALA A 94 3.31 13.48 2.84
CA ALA A 94 4.48 12.78 2.31
C ALA A 94 4.15 11.94 1.06
N ALA A 95 2.98 11.32 1.00
CA ALA A 95 2.55 10.56 -0.17
C ALA A 95 2.27 11.50 -1.36
N LEU A 96 1.61 12.64 -1.12
CA LEU A 96 1.30 13.62 -2.15
C LEU A 96 2.56 14.25 -2.75
N SER A 97 3.59 14.53 -1.94
CA SER A 97 4.85 15.11 -2.45
C SER A 97 5.63 14.18 -3.37
N GLN A 98 5.27 12.89 -3.41
CA GLN A 98 5.93 11.88 -4.25
C GLN A 98 5.20 11.62 -5.57
N ILE A 99 4.02 12.22 -5.78
CA ILE A 99 3.27 12.11 -7.03
C ILE A 99 4.12 12.65 -8.18
N GLY A 100 4.17 11.92 -9.30
CA GLY A 100 4.99 12.28 -10.47
C GLY A 100 6.46 11.85 -10.38
N LEU A 101 6.98 11.58 -9.17
CA LEU A 101 8.38 11.20 -8.97
C LEU A 101 8.59 9.69 -8.89
N ARG A 102 7.68 8.98 -8.20
CA ARG A 102 7.80 7.53 -7.95
C ARG A 102 6.52 6.83 -8.36
N ARG A 103 6.60 5.78 -9.19
CA ARG A 103 5.43 4.94 -9.56
C ARG A 103 4.99 4.03 -8.42
N ARG A 104 5.93 3.59 -7.58
CA ARG A 104 5.69 2.74 -6.40
C ARG A 104 6.39 3.36 -5.21
N THR A 105 5.64 3.61 -4.14
CA THR A 105 6.20 4.19 -2.91
C THR A 105 5.42 3.74 -1.69
N PHE A 106 6.08 3.70 -0.54
CA PHE A 106 5.43 3.43 0.74
C PHE A 106 4.73 4.67 1.32
N GLY A 107 4.79 5.82 0.64
CA GLY A 107 4.19 7.10 1.05
C GLY A 107 4.95 7.80 2.18
N HIS A 108 5.56 7.03 3.09
CA HIS A 108 6.40 7.56 4.17
C HIS A 108 7.64 6.68 4.38
N TRP A 109 8.78 7.29 4.66
CA TRP A 109 10.08 6.59 4.79
C TRP A 109 10.09 5.56 5.93
N ILE A 110 9.38 5.82 7.03
CA ILE A 110 9.21 4.88 8.16
C ILE A 110 8.64 3.53 7.69
N HIS A 111 7.68 3.54 6.75
CA HIS A 111 7.10 2.30 6.22
C HIS A 111 8.07 1.59 5.28
N ALA A 112 8.89 2.34 4.53
CA ALA A 112 9.98 1.75 3.75
C ALA A 112 11.01 1.06 4.67
N LEU A 113 11.40 1.72 5.76
CA LEU A 113 12.31 1.19 6.76
C LEU A 113 11.75 -0.09 7.41
N MET A 114 10.48 -0.08 7.81
CA MET A 114 9.80 -1.25 8.39
C MET A 114 9.89 -2.47 7.46
N VAL A 115 9.61 -2.29 6.17
CA VAL A 115 9.66 -3.39 5.20
C VAL A 115 11.09 -3.84 4.95
N SER A 116 12.05 -2.91 4.84
CA SER A 116 13.47 -3.24 4.65
C SER A 116 14.05 -4.04 5.81
N ILE A 117 13.67 -3.73 7.05
CA ILE A 117 14.09 -4.48 8.25
C ILE A 117 13.41 -5.85 8.32
N ALA A 118 12.13 -5.93 7.96
CA ALA A 118 11.35 -7.16 8.10
C ALA A 118 11.63 -8.19 6.98
N LYS A 119 11.90 -7.74 5.76
CA LYS A 119 12.15 -8.61 4.59
C LYS A 119 13.24 -9.67 4.76
N PRO A 120 14.43 -9.38 5.31
CA PRO A 120 15.50 -10.38 5.45
C PRO A 120 15.22 -11.42 6.53
N ILE A 121 14.25 -11.18 7.42
CA ILE A 121 13.90 -12.12 8.48
C ILE A 121 13.26 -13.36 7.83
N PRO A 122 13.78 -14.58 8.05
CA PRO A 122 13.17 -15.79 7.49
C PRO A 122 11.71 -15.95 7.95
N LEU A 123 10.84 -16.49 7.08
CA LEU A 123 9.41 -16.65 7.36
C LEU A 123 9.12 -17.46 8.64
N TRP A 124 9.95 -18.45 8.97
CA TRP A 124 9.80 -19.23 10.20
C TRP A 124 10.00 -18.36 11.45
N LEU A 125 10.97 -17.44 11.41
CA LEU A 125 11.28 -16.54 12.51
C LEU A 125 10.22 -15.43 12.62
N GLN A 126 9.76 -14.91 11.48
CA GLN A 126 8.63 -13.99 11.44
C GLN A 126 7.36 -14.62 12.04
N ARG A 127 7.04 -15.88 11.68
CA ARG A 127 5.90 -16.61 12.25
C ARG A 127 6.03 -16.80 13.76
N ARG A 128 7.25 -16.94 14.29
CA ARG A 128 7.51 -17.07 15.73
C ARG A 128 7.39 -15.74 16.46
N LEU A 129 7.85 -14.64 15.86
CA LEU A 129 7.80 -13.29 16.43
C LEU A 129 6.42 -12.62 16.33
N LEU A 130 5.72 -12.84 15.22
CA LEU A 130 4.38 -12.29 14.94
C LEU A 130 3.26 -13.25 15.37
N ARG A 131 3.60 -14.33 16.09
CA ARG A 131 2.61 -15.21 16.71
C ARG A 131 1.80 -14.37 17.71
N PRO A 132 0.47 -14.25 17.55
CA PRO A 132 -0.32 -13.56 18.56
C PRO A 132 -0.09 -14.25 19.89
N ARG A 133 0.21 -13.49 20.96
CA ARG A 133 -0.05 -13.96 22.32
C ARG A 133 -1.54 -14.28 22.34
N SER A 134 -1.89 -15.55 22.54
CA SER A 134 -3.26 -16.03 22.55
C SER A 134 -4.11 -15.20 23.50
N SER A 135 -4.90 -14.26 22.96
CA SER A 135 -6.10 -13.77 23.62
C SER A 135 -7.27 -14.54 23.02
N THR A 136 -7.59 -15.66 23.67
CA THR A 136 -8.96 -16.15 23.86
C THR A 136 -9.93 -15.85 22.70
N LEU A 137 -9.90 -16.64 21.63
CA LEU A 137 -11.10 -16.87 20.84
C LEU A 137 -11.96 -17.85 21.65
N ARG A 138 -12.78 -17.30 22.55
CA ARG A 138 -14.00 -17.97 23.02
C ARG A 138 -14.99 -17.91 21.86
N THR A 139 -15.10 -19.01 21.12
CA THR A 139 -16.36 -19.40 20.48
C THR A 139 -17.11 -20.26 21.46
#